data_AF-A0A560KW31-F1
#
_entry.id   AF-A0A560KW31-F1
#
_cell.length_a   1.000
_cell.length_b   1.000
_cell.length_c   1.000
_cell.angle_alpha   90.00
_cell.angle_beta   90.00
_cell.angle_gamma   90.00
#
_symmetry.space_group_name_H-M   'P 1'
#
loop_
_entity.id
_entity.type
_entity.pdbx_description
1 polymer ?
#
loop_
_entity_poly.entity_id
_entity_poly.type
_entity_poly.pdbx_seq_one_letter_code
_entity_poly.pdbx_strand_id
1 'polypeptide(L)'
;MERLKRLTQGKLSQSELTMLKGIYEIVTTQSWFDDTEYSREGFAVGLVGLFRYGIVKPNQLQKIAMLWAYTEFSKDMPNAQRLKLKSLHSGCSVPE
;
A
#
# COMPACT_ATOMS: atom_id res chain seq x y z
N MET A 1 -14.33 -1.19 -0.11
CA MET A 1 -14.54 -2.42 0.69
C MET A 1 -14.51 -3.70 -0.14
N GLU A 2 -15.23 -3.78 -1.27
CA GLU A 2 -15.34 -5.03 -2.04
C GLU A 2 -14.04 -5.47 -2.73
N ARG A 3 -13.18 -4.52 -3.14
CA ARG A 3 -11.88 -4.83 -3.76
C ARG A 3 -10.88 -5.43 -2.78
N LEU A 4 -10.81 -4.95 -1.53
CA LEU A 4 -9.97 -5.56 -0.48
C LEU A 4 -10.38 -7.01 -0.25
N LYS A 5 -11.68 -7.28 -0.15
CA LYS A 5 -12.23 -8.64 -0.07
C LYS A 5 -11.83 -9.50 -1.27
N ARG A 6 -11.92 -8.97 -2.51
CA ARG A 6 -11.50 -9.68 -3.73
C ARG A 6 -10.00 -10.00 -3.76
N LEU A 7 -9.14 -9.05 -3.38
CA LEU A 7 -7.68 -9.23 -3.34
C LEU A 7 -7.25 -10.30 -2.32
N THR A 8 -8.06 -10.50 -1.29
CA THR A 8 -7.77 -11.45 -0.21
C THR A 8 -8.30 -12.87 -0.45
N GLN A 9 -8.98 -13.12 -1.59
CA GLN A 9 -9.51 -14.43 -2.04
C GLN A 9 -9.85 -15.41 -0.90
N GLY A 10 -10.68 -15.00 0.06
CA GLY A 10 -11.22 -15.86 1.11
C GLY A 10 -10.22 -16.44 2.13
N LYS A 11 -8.94 -16.04 2.13
CA LYS A 11 -7.93 -16.57 3.07
C LYS A 11 -7.77 -15.76 4.35
N LEU A 12 -8.35 -14.57 4.42
CA LEU A 12 -8.30 -13.74 5.62
C LEU A 12 -9.56 -13.91 6.46
N SER A 13 -9.35 -14.20 7.73
CA SER A 13 -10.37 -14.16 8.76
C SER A 13 -10.88 -12.73 8.96
N GLN A 14 -12.11 -12.58 9.47
CA GLN A 14 -12.76 -11.28 9.65
C GLN A 14 -11.95 -10.35 10.57
N SER A 15 -11.24 -10.91 11.55
CA SER A 15 -10.34 -10.18 12.44
C SER A 15 -9.12 -9.61 11.70
N GLU A 16 -8.56 -10.37 10.74
CA GLU A 16 -7.41 -9.95 9.94
C GLU A 16 -7.81 -8.84 8.96
N LEU A 17 -8.98 -8.97 8.33
CA LEU A 17 -9.55 -7.91 7.50
C LEU A 17 -9.79 -6.62 8.30
N THR A 18 -10.27 -6.74 9.53
CA THR A 18 -10.49 -5.59 10.41
C THR A 18 -9.16 -4.92 10.78
N MET A 19 -8.13 -5.72 11.10
CA MET A 19 -6.79 -5.22 11.39
C MET A 19 -6.19 -4.48 10.17
N LEU A 20 -6.23 -5.09 8.99
CA LEU A 20 -5.71 -4.48 7.76
C LEU A 20 -6.47 -3.19 7.41
N LYS A 21 -7.79 -3.18 7.60
CA LYS A 21 -8.60 -1.98 7.40
C LYS A 21 -8.19 -0.86 8.35
N GLY A 22 -7.96 -1.18 9.63
CA GLY A 22 -7.49 -0.20 10.61
C GLY A 22 -6.14 0.40 10.21
N ILE A 23 -5.17 -0.43 9.81
CA ILE A 23 -3.86 0.04 9.34
C ILE A 23 -4.01 0.90 8.09
N TYR A 24 -4.86 0.46 7.15
CA TYR A 24 -5.13 1.21 5.93
C TYR A 24 -5.63 2.62 6.24
N GLU A 25 -6.68 2.74 7.06
CA GLU A 25 -7.27 4.02 7.43
C GLU A 25 -6.27 4.94 8.15
N ILE A 26 -5.45 4.39 9.07
CA ILE A 26 -4.44 5.16 9.80
C ILE A 26 -3.40 5.78 8.86
N VAL A 27 -2.96 5.03 7.84
CA VAL A 27 -1.93 5.50 6.91
C VAL A 27 -2.51 6.48 5.89
N THR A 28 -3.69 6.20 5.32
CA THR A 28 -4.29 7.08 4.30
C THR A 28 -4.79 8.40 4.87
N THR A 29 -5.07 8.48 6.17
CA THR A 29 -5.47 9.72 6.85
C THR A 29 -4.28 10.61 7.22
N GLN A 30 -3.05 10.15 7.04
CA GLN A 30 -1.87 10.95 7.31
C GLN A 30 -1.76 12.12 6.32
N SER A 31 -1.39 13.30 6.82
CA SER A 31 -1.27 14.52 6.02
C SER A 31 -0.23 14.39 4.88
N TRP A 32 0.81 13.59 5.10
CA TRP A 32 1.87 13.31 4.12
C TRP A 32 1.46 12.30 3.04
N PHE A 33 0.40 11.50 3.24
CA PHE A 33 0.01 10.46 2.29
C PHE A 33 -0.65 11.08 1.05
N ASP A 34 -0.25 10.62 -0.13
CA ASP A 34 -0.80 11.01 -1.42
C ASP A 34 -2.19 10.38 -1.61
N ASP A 35 -3.24 11.20 -1.54
CA ASP A 35 -4.63 10.73 -1.48
C ASP A 35 -5.20 10.32 -2.86
N THR A 36 -4.36 10.12 -3.87
CA THR A 36 -4.82 9.71 -5.19
C THR A 36 -5.35 8.27 -5.17
N GLU A 37 -6.28 7.97 -6.07
CA GLU A 37 -6.83 6.61 -6.22
C GLU A 37 -5.71 5.59 -6.49
N TYR A 38 -4.70 5.96 -7.29
CA TYR A 38 -3.52 5.14 -7.56
C TYR A 38 -2.74 4.78 -6.29
N SER A 39 -2.42 5.77 -5.45
CA SER A 39 -1.66 5.55 -4.21
C SER A 39 -2.45 4.73 -3.20
N ARG A 40 -3.77 4.99 -3.08
CA ARG A 40 -4.68 4.21 -2.24
C ARG A 40 -4.78 2.75 -2.69
N GLU A 41 -4.94 2.50 -3.99
CA GLU A 41 -5.01 1.14 -4.52
C GLU A 41 -3.67 0.40 -4.42
N GLY A 42 -2.56 1.06 -4.77
CA GLY A 42 -1.21 0.50 -4.64
C GLY A 42 -0.87 0.13 -3.21
N PHE A 43 -1.19 1.02 -2.25
CA PHE A 43 -1.00 0.75 -0.84
C PHE A 43 -1.86 -0.42 -0.33
N ALA A 44 -3.12 -0.50 -0.74
CA ALA A 44 -4.00 -1.61 -0.34
C ALA A 44 -3.49 -2.97 -0.83
N VAL A 45 -2.99 -3.05 -2.07
CA VAL A 45 -2.42 -4.28 -2.63
C VAL A 45 -1.15 -4.68 -1.89
N GLY A 46 -0.24 -3.74 -1.65
CA GLY A 46 1.01 -4.04 -0.93
C GLY A 46 0.81 -4.37 0.54
N LEU A 47 -0.16 -3.75 1.21
CA LEU A 47 -0.54 -4.09 2.59
C LEU A 47 -1.03 -5.53 2.72
N VAL A 48 -1.84 -6.00 1.77
CA VAL A 48 -2.26 -7.41 1.68
C VAL A 48 -1.05 -8.31 1.37
N GLY A 49 -0.12 -7.86 0.52
CA GLY A 49 1.12 -8.57 0.22
C GLY A 49 2.01 -8.76 1.46
N LEU A 50 2.23 -7.71 2.24
CA LEU A 50 3.00 -7.74 3.49
C LEU A 50 2.39 -8.72 4.50
N PHE A 51 1.06 -8.71 4.62
CA PHE A 51 0.35 -9.66 5.47
C PHE A 51 0.56 -11.11 5.01
N ARG A 52 0.41 -11.37 3.71
CA ARG A 52 0.61 -12.71 3.11
C ARG A 52 2.05 -13.21 3.24
N TYR A 53 3.02 -12.33 3.38
CA TYR A 53 4.42 -12.67 3.63
C TYR A 53 4.70 -13.16 5.06
N GLY A 54 3.68 -13.22 5.92
CA GLY A 54 3.78 -13.76 7.28
C GLY A 54 3.96 -12.69 8.36
N ILE A 55 3.82 -11.40 8.02
CA ILE A 55 3.85 -10.32 9.02
C ILE A 55 2.47 -10.24 9.70
N VAL A 56 2.25 -11.12 10.66
CA VAL A 56 0.96 -11.28 11.37
C VAL A 56 0.84 -10.44 12.64
N LYS A 57 1.95 -9.85 13.13
CA LYS A 57 1.93 -9.00 14.33
C LYS A 57 1.40 -7.59 13.98
N PRO A 58 0.26 -7.14 14.53
CA PRO A 58 -0.39 -5.88 14.14
C PRO A 58 0.53 -4.67 14.25
N ASN A 59 1.20 -4.49 15.38
CA ASN A 59 2.10 -3.34 15.58
C ASN A 59 3.30 -3.36 14.62
N GLN A 60 3.79 -4.54 14.26
CA GLN A 60 4.93 -4.66 13.35
C GLN A 60 4.49 -4.42 11.91
N LEU A 61 3.34 -4.97 11.52
CA LEU A 61 2.72 -4.74 10.23
C LEU A 61 2.41 -3.26 10.02
N GLN A 62 1.85 -2.60 11.02
CA GLN A 62 1.56 -1.17 10.96
C GLN A 62 2.84 -0.34 10.75
N LYS A 63 3.90 -0.61 11.52
CA LYS A 63 5.18 0.11 11.38
C LYS A 63 5.78 -0.08 9.99
N ILE A 64 5.80 -1.30 9.48
CA ILE A 64 6.35 -1.62 8.15
C ILE A 64 5.48 -0.98 7.07
N ALA A 65 4.16 -1.10 7.15
CA ALA A 65 3.24 -0.49 6.21
C ALA A 65 3.36 1.04 6.18
N MET A 66 3.51 1.68 7.34
CA MET A 66 3.69 3.12 7.46
C MET A 66 5.04 3.58 6.90
N LEU A 67 6.12 2.86 7.18
CA LEU A 67 7.44 3.16 6.61
C LEU A 67 7.45 3.00 5.09
N TRP A 68 6.89 1.90 4.59
CA TRP A 68 6.77 1.62 3.17
C TRP A 68 5.87 2.65 2.45
N ALA A 69 4.74 3.03 3.07
CA ALA A 69 3.86 4.05 2.50
C ALA A 69 4.48 5.44 2.52
N TYR A 70 5.24 5.78 3.56
CA TYR A 70 5.98 7.02 3.61
C TYR A 70 7.06 7.08 2.52
N THR A 71 7.71 5.96 2.21
CA THR A 71 8.67 5.92 1.10
C THR A 71 7.98 6.01 -0.26
N GLU A 72 6.92 5.24 -0.52
CA GLU A 72 6.36 5.08 -1.88
C GLU A 72 5.25 6.07 -2.22
N PHE A 73 4.47 6.49 -1.23
CA PHE A 73 3.21 7.24 -1.42
C PHE A 73 3.21 8.57 -0.66
N SER A 74 4.36 9.08 -0.22
CA SER A 74 4.43 10.42 0.36
C SER A 74 4.30 11.49 -0.71
N LYS A 75 3.53 12.53 -0.40
CA LYS A 75 3.40 13.75 -1.22
C LYS A 75 4.74 14.43 -1.45
N ASP A 76 5.65 14.33 -0.48
CA ASP A 76 6.95 14.99 -0.46
C ASP A 76 8.03 14.20 -1.23
N MET A 77 7.70 13.03 -1.80
CA MET A 77 8.67 12.22 -2.51
C MET A 77 9.24 13.01 -3.71
N PRO A 78 10.57 13.19 -3.82
CA PRO A 78 11.16 13.97 -4.89
C PRO A 78 10.80 13.34 -6.24
N ASN A 79 10.35 14.19 -7.18
CA ASN A 79 9.84 13.82 -8.51
C ASN A 79 10.70 12.76 -9.25
N ALA A 80 12.01 12.71 -9.01
CA ALA A 80 12.92 11.72 -9.59
C ALA A 80 12.60 10.27 -9.17
N GLN A 81 12.26 10.03 -7.90
CA GLN A 81 11.88 8.68 -7.46
C GLN A 81 10.45 8.34 -7.91
N ARG A 82 9.57 9.34 -7.91
CA ARG A 82 8.19 9.24 -8.43
C ARG A 82 8.15 8.89 -9.92
N LEU A 83 9.07 9.44 -10.72
CA LEU A 83 9.27 9.10 -12.14
C LEU A 83 9.84 7.68 -12.33
N LYS A 84 10.77 7.25 -11.47
CA LYS A 84 11.35 5.90 -11.53
C LYS A 84 10.32 4.82 -11.22
N LEU A 85 9.43 5.07 -10.25
CA LEU A 85 8.27 4.21 -9.96
C LEU A 85 7.24 4.21 -11.07
N LYS A 86 6.88 5.37 -11.62
CA LYS A 86 6.01 5.44 -12.81
C LYS A 86 6.61 4.65 -13.98
N SER A 87 7.91 4.75 -14.22
CA SER A 87 8.61 4.00 -15.27
C SER A 87 8.71 2.49 -15.01
N LEU A 88 8.65 2.06 -13.75
CA LEU A 88 8.64 0.63 -13.38
C LEU A 88 7.22 0.03 -13.45
N HIS A 89 6.18 0.83 -13.17
CA HIS A 89 4.78 0.42 -13.24
C HIS A 89 4.18 0.53 -14.65
N SER A 90 4.62 1.51 -15.44
CA SER A 90 4.39 1.57 -16.88
C SER A 90 5.44 0.70 -17.55
N GLY A 91 5.13 -0.58 -17.75
CA GLY A 91 6.01 -1.50 -18.46
C GLY A 91 6.52 -0.87 -19.76
N CYS A 92 7.85 -0.91 -19.92
CA CYS A 92 8.59 -0.77 -21.17
C CYS A 92 7.98 0.18 -22.22
N SER A 93 8.47 1.40 -22.27
CA SER A 93 8.64 2.07 -23.55
C SER A 93 10.00 2.76 -23.51
N VAL A 94 11.01 2.04 -23.99
CA VAL A 94 12.30 2.61 -24.35
C VAL A 94 12.05 3.43 -25.62
N PRO A 95 12.33 4.75 -25.65
CA PRO A 95 12.43 5.46 -26.91
C PRO A 95 13.80 5.18 -27.54
N GLU A 96 13.79 4.77 -28.81
CA GLU A 96 14.94 4.81 -29.72
C GLU A 96 15.44 6.25 -29.95
#